data_AF-A0A6J6NJ46-F1
#
_entry.id   AF-A0A6J6NJ46-F1
#
_cell.length_a   1.000
_cell.length_b   1.000
_cell.length_c   1.000
_cell.angle_alpha   90.00
_cell.angle_beta   90.00
_cell.angle_gamma   90.00
#
_symmetry.space_group_name_H-M   'P 1'
#
loop_
_entity.id
_entity.type
_entity.pdbx_description
1 polymer ?
#
loop_
_entity_poly.entity_id
_entity_poly.type
_entity_poly.pdbx_seq_one_letter_code
_entity_poly.pdbx_strand_id
1 'polypeptide(L)'
;MRGGELDVVARRGNLIAVCEVKARATNVYGSPLEAMTELKQQRVRRAGFAFLRSLEESGLQIRFDVASVLGTQLEMHEDIF
;
A
#
# COMPACT_ATOMS: atom_id res chain seq x y z
N MET A 1 4.97 -18.55 -7.87
CA MET A 1 5.49 -17.34 -7.18
C MET A 1 4.54 -17.00 -6.05
N ARG A 2 4.98 -17.11 -4.80
CA ARG A 2 4.22 -16.57 -3.66
C ARG A 2 4.13 -15.05 -3.86
N GLY A 3 2.92 -14.51 -3.86
CA GLY A 3 2.68 -13.06 -3.97
C GLY A 3 3.45 -12.35 -2.86
N GLY A 4 4.02 -11.19 -3.15
CA GLY A 4 4.79 -10.44 -2.17
C GLY A 4 4.00 -10.17 -0.88
N GLU A 5 4.72 -9.84 0.19
CA GLU A 5 4.14 -9.35 1.44
C GLU A 5 3.39 -8.03 1.19
N LEU A 6 2.27 -7.85 1.90
CA LEU A 6 1.53 -6.60 1.98
C LEU A 6 1.66 -6.11 3.42
N ASP A 7 2.14 -4.89 3.64
CA ASP A 7 2.36 -4.36 4.99
C ASP A 7 1.04 -4.23 5.77
N VAL A 8 0.06 -3.55 5.17
CA VAL A 8 -1.26 -3.34 5.75
C VAL A 8 -2.34 -3.55 4.69
N VAL A 9 -3.39 -4.28 5.06
CA VAL A 9 -4.63 -4.35 4.29
C VAL A 9 -5.79 -3.98 5.20
N ALA A 10 -6.54 -2.96 4.81
CA ALA A 10 -7.70 -2.47 5.52
C ALA A 10 -8.96 -2.57 4.65
N ARG A 11 -10.11 -2.84 5.27
CA ARG A 11 -11.41 -2.88 4.58
C ARG A 11 -12.35 -1.83 5.16
N ARG A 12 -12.99 -1.06 4.28
CA ARG A 12 -14.10 -0.15 4.61
C ARG A 12 -15.25 -0.37 3.63
N GLY A 13 -16.28 -1.09 4.06
CA GLY A 13 -17.34 -1.54 3.15
C GLY A 13 -16.74 -2.36 2.00
N ASN A 14 -16.92 -1.86 0.78
CA ASN A 14 -16.51 -2.51 -0.46
C ASN A 14 -15.06 -2.16 -0.85
N LEU A 15 -14.43 -1.21 -0.15
CA LEU A 15 -13.06 -0.77 -0.44
C LEU A 15 -12.05 -1.60 0.33
N ILE A 16 -11.09 -2.16 -0.38
CA ILE A 16 -9.88 -2.76 0.15
C ILE A 16 -8.72 -1.78 -0.09
N ALA A 17 -8.21 -1.19 0.98
CA ALA A 17 -7.02 -0.34 0.93
C ALA A 17 -5.79 -1.20 1.25
N VAL A 18 -4.87 -1.31 0.29
CA VAL A 18 -3.55 -1.90 0.50
C VAL A 18 -2.60 -0.74 0.76
N CYS A 19 -1.97 -0.71 1.93
CA CYS A 19 -1.10 0.38 2.34
C CYS A 19 0.31 -0.12 2.59
N GLU A 20 1.27 0.51 1.91
CA GLU A 20 2.69 0.34 2.15
C GLU A 20 3.18 1.32 3.21
N VAL A 21 3.90 0.83 4.22
CA VAL A 21 4.34 1.64 5.36
C VAL A 21 5.81 1.99 5.22
N LYS A 22 6.13 3.28 5.28
CA LYS A 22 7.48 3.82 5.14
C LYS A 22 7.87 4.55 6.42
N ALA A 23 8.59 3.84 7.30
CA ALA A 23 9.22 4.48 8.45
C ALA A 23 10.40 5.37 8.02
N ARG A 24 10.57 6.50 8.70
CA ARG A 24 11.67 7.47 8.51
C ARG A 24 12.30 7.81 9.85
N ALA A 25 13.62 7.79 9.90
CA ALA A 25 14.40 8.22 11.07
C ALA A 25 14.68 9.73 11.06
N THR A 26 14.68 10.37 9.89
CA THR A 26 14.91 11.81 9.71
C THR A 26 14.07 12.34 8.55
N ASN A 27 13.84 13.66 8.52
CA ASN A 27 13.07 14.35 7.46
C ASN A 27 13.91 14.66 6.19
N VAL A 28 15.11 14.05 6.06
CA VAL A 28 16.17 14.53 5.14
C VAL A 28 16.14 13.84 3.78
N TYR A 29 15.25 12.89 3.52
CA TYR A 29 15.24 12.17 2.23
C TYR A 29 13.85 11.97 1.65
N GLY A 30 13.71 12.46 0.41
CA GLY A 30 12.87 12.02 -0.70
C GLY A 30 11.38 11.81 -0.46
N SER A 31 10.55 12.18 -1.44
CA SER A 31 9.11 11.98 -1.31
C SER A 31 8.78 10.48 -1.18
N PRO A 32 7.69 10.11 -0.48
CA PRO A 32 7.25 8.72 -0.38
C PRO A 32 7.04 8.05 -1.75
N LEU A 33 6.68 8.87 -2.75
CA LEU A 33 6.60 8.54 -4.16
C LEU A 33 7.94 8.13 -4.77
N GLU A 34 9.02 8.85 -4.49
CA GLU A 34 10.37 8.48 -4.95
C GLU A 34 10.81 7.13 -4.37
N ALA A 35 10.39 6.83 -3.14
CA ALA A 35 10.63 5.53 -2.52
C ALA A 35 9.72 4.41 -3.05
N MET A 36 8.71 4.73 -3.87
CA MET A 36 7.78 3.78 -4.46
C MET A 36 8.08 3.61 -5.95
N THR A 37 9.18 2.90 -6.23
CA THR A 37 9.61 2.62 -7.61
C THR A 37 8.57 1.81 -8.38
N GLU A 38 8.54 1.92 -9.70
CA GLU A 38 7.61 1.18 -10.57
C GLU A 38 7.64 -0.34 -10.30
N LEU A 39 8.83 -0.91 -10.10
CA LEU A 39 8.99 -2.32 -9.76
C LEU A 39 8.34 -2.67 -8.41
N LYS A 40 8.44 -1.78 -7.41
CA LYS A 40 7.79 -1.98 -6.12
C LYS A 40 6.26 -1.88 -6.28
N GLN A 41 5.77 -0.86 -7.00
CA GLN A 41 4.35 -0.69 -7.30
C GLN A 41 3.76 -1.94 -7.96
N GLN A 42 4.42 -2.49 -8.99
CA GLN A 42 3.98 -3.70 -9.68
C GLN A 42 3.90 -4.92 -8.76
N ARG A 43 4.88 -5.08 -7.85
CA ARG A 43 4.90 -6.18 -6.88
C ARG A 43 3.73 -6.07 -5.89
N VAL A 44 3.50 -4.88 -5.37
CA VAL A 44 2.41 -4.60 -4.41
C VAL A 44 1.06 -4.76 -5.08
N ARG A 45 0.87 -4.20 -6.30
CA ARG A 45 -0.33 -4.42 -7.11
C ARG A 45 -0.63 -5.90 -7.30
N ARG A 46 0.38 -6.68 -7.72
CA ARG A 46 0.21 -8.12 -7.93
C ARG A 46 -0.21 -8.85 -6.67
N ALA A 47 0.38 -8.52 -5.52
CA ALA A 47 0.03 -9.10 -4.23
C ALA A 47 -1.38 -8.66 -3.78
N GLY A 48 -1.71 -7.37 -3.91
CA GLY A 48 -3.03 -6.81 -3.59
C GLY A 48 -4.15 -7.43 -4.42
N PHE A 49 -3.96 -7.57 -5.74
CA PHE A 49 -4.93 -8.26 -6.58
C PHE A 49 -5.03 -9.76 -6.27
N ALA A 50 -3.95 -10.41 -5.85
CA ALA A 50 -4.01 -11.80 -5.40
C ALA A 50 -4.83 -11.93 -4.10
N PHE A 51 -4.62 -11.02 -3.15
CA PHE A 51 -5.43 -10.93 -1.94
C PHE A 51 -6.90 -10.67 -2.27
N LEU A 52 -7.21 -9.67 -3.11
CA LEU A 52 -8.57 -9.34 -3.52
C LEU A 52 -9.30 -10.56 -4.13
N ARG A 53 -8.64 -11.32 -5.00
CA ARG A 53 -9.21 -12.55 -5.58
C ARG A 53 -9.46 -13.64 -4.56
N SER A 54 -8.64 -13.72 -3.50
CA SER A 54 -8.81 -14.73 -2.45
C SER A 54 -9.99 -14.47 -1.52
N LEU A 55 -10.58 -13.27 -1.57
CA LEU A 55 -11.80 -12.96 -0.83
C LEU A 55 -13.06 -13.58 -1.46
N GLU A 56 -13.01 -13.97 -2.74
CA GLU A 56 -14.15 -14.56 -3.47
C GLU A 56 -15.43 -13.69 -3.46
N GLU A 57 -15.28 -12.38 -3.25
CA GLU A 57 -16.36 -11.40 -3.22
C GLU A 57 -16.38 -10.55 -4.50
N SER A 58 -17.57 -10.31 -5.05
CA SER A 58 -17.78 -9.43 -6.20
C SER A 58 -18.01 -7.97 -5.78
N GLY A 59 -17.67 -7.03 -6.66
CA GLY A 59 -17.95 -5.60 -6.45
C GLY A 59 -17.02 -4.88 -5.48
N LEU A 60 -15.93 -5.54 -5.08
CA LEU A 60 -14.88 -4.91 -4.30
C LEU A 60 -14.05 -3.94 -5.15
N GLN A 61 -13.70 -2.82 -4.54
CA GLN A 61 -12.74 -1.85 -5.07
C GLN A 61 -11.41 -2.04 -4.34
N ILE A 62 -10.30 -1.80 -5.02
CA ILE A 62 -8.97 -1.81 -4.42
C ILE A 62 -8.29 -0.47 -4.65
N ARG A 63 -7.60 0.03 -3.62
CA ARG A 63 -6.81 1.26 -3.63
C ARG A 63 -5.43 0.96 -3.05
N PHE A 64 -4.38 1.60 -3.59
CA PHE A 64 -3.02 1.46 -3.09
C PHE A 64 -2.54 2.78 -2.48
N ASP A 65 -2.22 2.71 -1.19
CA ASP A 65 -1.87 3.84 -0.35
C ASP A 65 -0.41 3.74 0.11
N VAL A 66 0.16 4.86 0.53
CA VAL A 66 1.45 4.91 1.24
C VAL A 66 1.26 5.67 2.54
N ALA A 67 1.69 5.05 3.65
CA ALA A 67 1.80 5.72 4.94
C ALA A 67 3.26 6.09 5.21
N SER A 68 3.52 7.35 5.52
CA SER A 68 4.82 7.84 5.96
C SER A 68 4.80 8.01 7.47
N VAL A 69 5.74 7.37 8.18
CA VAL A 69 5.83 7.45 9.64
C VAL A 69 7.14 8.12 10.05
N LEU A 70 7.06 9.28 10.71
CA LEU A 70 8.19 10.01 11.27
C LEU A 70 8.01 10.17 12.78
N GLY A 71 8.77 9.39 13.55
CA GLY A 71 8.56 9.32 15.01
C GLY A 71 7.14 8.85 15.31
N THR A 72 6.32 9.71 15.92
CA THR A 72 4.90 9.46 16.22
C THR A 72 3.94 10.10 15.22
N GLN A 73 4.45 10.83 14.23
CA GLN A 73 3.63 11.45 13.19
C GLN A 73 3.40 10.46 12.05
N LEU A 74 2.16 10.42 11.56
CA LEU A 74 1.74 9.60 10.43
C LEU A 74 1.08 10.49 9.38
N GLU A 75 1.54 10.38 8.15
CA GLU A 75 0.97 11.02 6.97
C GLU A 75 0.48 9.95 5.99
N MET A 76 -0.75 10.09 5.52
CA MET A 76 -1.36 9.17 4.57
C MET A 76 -1.38 9.78 3.17
N HIS A 77 -0.94 9.01 2.19
CA HIS A 77 -1.07 9.32 0.77
C HIS A 77 -1.95 8.24 0.13
N GLU A 78 -3.18 8.61 -0.18
CA GLU A 78 -4.18 7.70 -0.72
C GLU A 78 -4.14 7.64 -2.25
N ASP A 79 -4.49 6.48 -2.83
CA ASP A 79 -4.65 6.27 -4.28
C ASP A 79 -3.47 6.76 -5.13
N ILE A 80 -2.28 6.37 -4.70
CA ILE A 80 -1.05 6.98 -5.20
C ILE A 80 -0.34 6.13 -6.26
N PHE A 81 -0.72 4.86 -6.38
CA PHE A 81 -0.27 3.96 -7.45
C PHE A 81 -1.19 2.75 -7.57
#